data_AF-A0A968FLS8-F1
#
_entry.id   AF-A0A968FLS8-F1
#
_cell.length_a   1.000
_cell.length_b   1.000
_cell.length_c   1.000
_cell.angle_alpha   90.00
_cell.angle_beta   90.00
_cell.angle_gamma   90.00
#
_symmetry.space_group_name_H-M   'P 1'
#
loop_
_entity.id
_entity.type
_entity.pdbx_description
1 polymer ?
#
loop_
_entity_poly.entity_id
_entity_poly.type
_entity_poly.pdbx_seq_one_letter_code
_entity_poly.pdbx_strand_id
1 'polypeptide(L)' 'MASAQAGCKGGTRRRARPRDAASLILLRNTDGAHHVLVGRRPSGARFLPGRYVFPGGAVEP' A
#
# COMPACT_ATOMS: atom_id res chain seq x y z
N MET A 1 -43.10 2.04 -13.48
CA MET A 1 -42.51 1.02 -12.60
C MET A 1 -41.23 1.59 -12.01
N ALA A 2 -41.14 1.59 -10.68
CA ALA A 2 -40.24 2.44 -9.90
C ALA A 2 -38.78 1.97 -9.95
N SER A 3 -37.88 2.84 -10.41
CA SER A 3 -36.44 2.72 -10.19
C SER A 3 -36.14 3.22 -8.78
N ALA A 4 -35.86 2.29 -7.86
CA ALA A 4 -35.48 2.61 -6.48
C ALA A 4 -34.13 3.35 -6.46
N GLN A 5 -34.13 4.55 -5.87
CA GLN A 5 -32.94 5.30 -5.54
C GLN A 5 -32.21 4.62 -4.38
N ALA A 6 -31.03 4.05 -4.65
CA ALA A 6 -30.08 3.69 -3.60
C ALA A 6 -29.27 4.95 -3.21
N GLY A 7 -29.79 5.71 -2.26
CA GLY A 7 -29.10 6.86 -1.70
C GLY A 7 -27.80 6.44 -1.00
N CYS A 8 -26.67 6.98 -1.47
CA CYS A 8 -25.40 6.94 -0.74
C CYS A 8 -25.56 7.77 0.53
N LYS A 9 -25.80 7.12 1.68
CA LYS A 9 -25.83 7.79 2.99
C LYS A 9 -24.50 8.50 3.23
N GLY A 10 -24.52 9.83 3.19
CA GLY A 10 -23.38 10.70 3.39
C GLY A 10 -22.92 10.72 4.85
N GLY A 11 -22.05 9.77 5.21
CA GLY A 11 -21.16 9.92 6.35
C GLY A 11 -19.94 10.72 5.90
N THR A 12 -19.60 11.81 6.59
CA THR A 12 -18.38 12.59 6.36
C THR A 12 -17.15 11.76 6.75
N ARG A 13 -16.78 10.79 5.91
CA ARG A 13 -15.49 10.09 6.05
C ARG A 13 -14.38 11.11 5.81
N ARG A 14 -13.82 11.62 6.90
CA ARG A 14 -12.63 12.47 6.87
C ARG A 14 -11.58 11.75 6.04
N ARG A 15 -11.26 12.31 4.87
CA ARG A 15 -10.23 11.77 3.98
C ARG A 15 -8.91 11.69 4.77
N ALA A 16 -8.22 10.56 4.68
CA ALA A 16 -6.88 10.46 5.25
C ALA A 16 -5.96 11.45 4.53
N ARG A 17 -5.18 12.22 5.28
CA ARG A 17 -4.12 13.03 4.69
C ARG A 17 -2.94 12.10 4.36
N PRO A 18 -2.38 12.16 3.14
CA PRO A 18 -1.13 11.48 2.83
C PRO A 18 -0.02 11.90 3.81
N ARG A 19 0.88 10.97 4.09
CA ARG A 19 2.11 11.21 4.85
C ARG A 19 3.28 11.01 3.91
N ASP A 20 4.31 11.86 4.04
CA ASP A 20 5.53 11.70 3.27
C ASP A 20 6.20 10.37 3.60
N ALA A 21 6.65 9.69 2.55
CA ALA A 21 7.23 8.36 2.63
C ALA A 21 8.19 8.15 1.46
N ALA A 22 9.18 7.29 1.68
CA ALA A 22 10.14 6.89 0.65
C ALA A 22 10.25 5.35 0.59
N SER A 23 10.65 4.84 -0.56
CA SER A 23 10.88 3.41 -0.79
C SER A 23 12.21 3.19 -1.51
N LEU A 24 12.88 2.09 -1.18
CA LEU A 24 14.11 1.65 -1.83
C LEU A 24 13.79 0.47 -2.75
N ILE A 25 14.17 0.58 -4.03
CA ILE A 25 14.07 -0.51 -4.99
C ILE A 25 15.50 -0.99 -5.28
N LEU A 26 15.87 -2.12 -4.68
CA LEU A 26 17.19 -2.71 -4.89
C LEU A 26 17.13 -3.68 -6.06
N LEU A 27 17.98 -3.42 -7.05
CA LEU A 27 18.11 -4.23 -8.26
C LEU A 27 19.35 -5.11 -8.17
N ARG A 28 19.21 -6.36 -8.59
CA ARG A 28 20.32 -7.28 -8.83
C ARG A 28 20.21 -7.80 -10.25
N ASN A 29 21.31 -7.79 -10.97
CA ASN A 29 21.39 -8.36 -12.31
C ASN A 29 22.14 -9.69 -12.23
N THR A 30 21.50 -10.78 -12.62
CA THR A 30 22.08 -12.12 -12.65
C THR A 30 21.57 -12.84 -13.90
N ASP A 31 22.46 -13.47 -14.67
CA ASP A 31 22.12 -14.23 -15.88
C ASP A 31 21.27 -13.46 -16.90
N GLY A 32 21.50 -12.15 -17.04
CA GLY A 32 20.73 -11.28 -17.93
C GLY A 32 19.31 -10.95 -17.44
N ALA A 33 18.92 -11.37 -16.24
CA ALA A 33 17.64 -11.07 -15.62
C ALA A 33 17.77 -10.00 -14.54
N HIS A 34 16.74 -9.14 -14.42
CA HIS A 34 16.60 -8.17 -13.33
C HIS A 34 15.80 -8.78 -12.17
N HIS A 35 16.41 -8.77 -11.00
CA HIS A 35 15.80 -9.24 -9.76
C HIS A 35 15.59 -8.04 -8.83
N VAL A 36 14.47 -8.02 -8.11
CA VAL A 36 14.15 -6.98 -7.11
C VAL A 36 14.12 -7.57 -5.71
N LEU A 37 14.66 -6.85 -4.72
CA LEU A 37 14.48 -7.22 -3.32
C LEU A 37 13.09 -6.82 -2.84
N VAL A 38 12.37 -7.78 -2.28
CA VAL A 38 11.08 -7.56 -1.60
C VAL A 38 11.09 -8.23 -0.23
N GLY A 39 10.41 -7.61 0.74
CA GLY A 39 10.10 -8.22 2.03
C GLY A 39 8.64 -8.67 2.07
N ARG A 40 8.35 -9.78 2.75
CA ARG A 40 6.97 -10.20 3.05
C ARG A 40 6.56 -9.63 4.40
N ARG A 41 5.45 -8.89 4.45
CA ARG A 41 4.93 -8.38 5.72
C ARG A 41 4.50 -9.53 6.64
N PRO A 42 4.79 -9.44 7.96
CA PRO A 42 4.26 -10.39 8.93
C PRO A 42 2.74 -10.49 8.87
N SER A 43 2.19 -11.64 9.22
CA SER A 43 0.74 -11.88 9.27
C SER A 43 0.03 -10.98 10.29
N GLY A 44 0.70 -10.61 11.39
CA GLY A 44 0.20 -9.69 12.40
C GLY A 44 0.34 -8.21 12.06
N ALA A 45 0.80 -7.84 10.85
CA ALA A 45 0.98 -6.44 10.50
C ALA A 45 -0.37 -5.70 10.42
N ARG A 46 -0.49 -4.58 11.15
CA ARG A 46 -1.71 -3.74 11.21
C ARG A 46 -2.15 -3.18 9.85
N PHE A 47 -1.23 -3.09 8.89
CA PHE A 47 -1.50 -2.59 7.55
C PHE A 47 -0.92 -3.56 6.51
N LEU A 48 -1.77 -4.02 5.58
CA LEU A 48 -1.42 -4.92 4.48
C LEU A 48 -0.63 -6.19 4.89
N PRO A 49 -1.14 -7.03 5.81
CA PRO A 49 -0.44 -8.24 6.24
C PRO A 49 -0.22 -9.24 5.10
N GLY A 50 0.90 -9.97 5.14
CA GLY A 50 1.23 -11.03 4.19
C GLY A 50 1.64 -10.59 2.79
N ARG A 51 1.61 -9.29 2.47
CA ARG A 51 1.98 -8.75 1.16
C ARG A 51 3.50 -8.65 0.98
N TYR A 52 3.96 -8.87 -0.25
CA TYR A 52 5.30 -8.52 -0.68
C TYR A 52 5.36 -7.00 -0.92
N VAL A 53 6.35 -6.35 -0.34
CA VAL A 53 6.53 -4.90 -0.40
C VAL A 53 8.00 -4.57 -0.60
N PHE A 54 8.27 -3.43 -1.23
CA PHE A 54 9.61 -2.86 -1.22
C PHE A 54 9.97 -2.35 0.18
N PRO A 55 11.25 -2.43 0.57
CA PRO A 55 11.74 -1.75 1.77
C PRO A 55 11.43 -0.24 1.72
N GLY A 56 11.00 0.33 2.82
CA GLY A 56 10.61 1.74 2.88
C GLY A 56 9.80 2.07 4.13
N GLY A 57 9.41 3.33 4.25
CA GLY A 57 8.72 3.83 5.44
C GLY A 57 8.28 5.28 5.31
N ALA A 58 7.54 5.74 6.31
CA ALA A 58 7.24 7.16 6.46
C ALA A 58 8.52 7.93 6.81
N VAL A 59 8.59 9.18 6.39
CA VAL A 59 9.65 10.10 6.82
C VAL A 59 9.38 10.50 8.28
N GLU A 60 10.39 10.40 9.14
CA GLU A 60 10.31 10.91 10.50
C GLU A 60 10.40 12.45 10.50
N PRO A 61 9.60 13.16 11.33
CA PRO A 61 9.60 14.62 11.39
C PRO A 61 10.93 15.25 11.85
#